data_AF-A0A2W5EWS5-F1
#
_entry.id   AF-A0A2W5EWS5-F1
#
_cell.length_a   1.000
_cell.length_b   1.000
_cell.length_c   1.000
_cell.angle_alpha   90.00
_cell.angle_beta   90.00
_cell.angle_gamma   90.00
#
_symmetry.space_group_name_H-M   'P 1'
#
loop_
_entity.id
_entity.type
_entity.pdbx_description
1 polymer ?
#
loop_
_entity_poly.entity_id
_entity_poly.type
_entity_poly.pdbx_seq_one_letter_code
_entity_poly.pdbx_strand_id
1 'polypeptide(L)' 'MKNNTLSQNDIDFLFQFCTKHGVKYYDVQVELVDHLASAIEAEMANKPNLLFEDCLQKEYKSFGKVGFSKLLSERKKA' A
#
# COMPACT_ATOMS: atom_id res chain seq x y z
N MET A 1 6.74 -21.09 -11.81
CA MET A 1 5.99 -19.83 -12.03
C MET A 1 6.23 -18.99 -10.79
N LYS A 2 6.75 -17.76 -10.90
CA LYS A 2 6.89 -16.90 -9.72
C LYS A 2 5.49 -16.42 -9.39
N ASN A 3 4.89 -16.96 -8.33
CA ASN A 3 3.71 -16.40 -7.71
C ASN A 3 4.15 -15.04 -7.13
N ASN A 4 3.95 -13.96 -7.87
CA ASN A 4 4.24 -12.57 -7.45
C ASN A 4 3.23 -12.10 -6.40
N THR A 5 2.74 -13.02 -5.57
CA THR A 5 1.77 -12.74 -4.52
C THR A 5 2.56 -12.33 -3.28
N LEU A 6 2.19 -11.21 -2.68
CA LEU A 6 2.83 -10.75 -1.45
C LEU A 6 2.70 -11.79 -0.35
N SER A 7 3.76 -11.95 0.45
CA SER A 7 3.71 -12.84 1.61
C SER A 7 2.88 -12.21 2.74
N GLN A 8 2.41 -13.03 3.68
CA GLN A 8 1.71 -12.52 4.85
C GLN A 8 2.55 -11.48 5.63
N ASN A 9 3.87 -11.67 5.65
CA ASN A 9 4.79 -10.72 6.29
C ASN A 9 4.81 -9.35 5.57
N ASP A 10 4.71 -9.34 4.25
CA ASP A 10 4.65 -8.11 3.46
C ASP A 10 3.33 -7.37 3.73
N ILE A 11 2.22 -8.11 3.79
CA ILE A 11 0.91 -7.56 4.14
C ILE A 11 0.91 -6.96 5.54
N ASP A 12 1.45 -7.69 6.54
CA ASP A 12 1.57 -7.20 7.91
C ASP A 12 2.48 -5.94 7.98
N PHE A 13 3.53 -5.90 7.16
CA PHE A 13 4.37 -4.72 7.02
C PHE A 13 3.59 -3.52 6.47
N LEU A 14 2.72 -3.71 5.47
CA LEU A 14 1.86 -2.65 4.94
C LEU A 14 0.90 -2.12 6.02
N PHE A 15 0.32 -2.97 6.87
CA PHE A 15 -0.52 -2.53 8.00
C PHE A 15 0.26 -1.68 9.01
N GLN A 16 1.46 -2.12 9.38
CA GLN A 16 2.34 -1.36 10.25
C GLN A 16 2.76 -0.03 9.60
N PHE A 17 3.02 -0.04 8.29
CA PHE A 17 3.34 1.15 7.51
C PHE A 17 2.20 2.17 7.57
N CYS A 18 0.96 1.75 7.30
CA CYS A 18 -0.22 2.60 7.39
C CYS A 18 -0.39 3.21 8.78
N THR A 19 -0.22 2.39 9.82
CA THR A 19 -0.32 2.83 11.22
C THR A 19 0.75 3.87 11.57
N LYS A 20 2.01 3.63 11.16
CA LYS A 20 3.13 4.57 11.34
C LYS A 20 2.91 5.90 10.62
N HIS A 21 2.19 5.89 9.50
CA HIS A 21 1.84 7.08 8.72
C HIS A 21 0.56 7.79 9.18
N GLY A 22 -0.01 7.37 10.31
CA GLY A 22 -1.14 8.06 10.95
C GLY A 22 -2.53 7.59 10.51
N VAL A 23 -2.63 6.47 9.79
CA VAL A 23 -3.91 5.83 9.47
C VAL A 23 -4.38 5.06 10.71
N LYS A 24 -5.31 5.63 11.47
CA LYS A 24 -5.80 5.05 12.74
C LYS A 24 -7.01 4.13 12.59
N TYR A 25 -7.76 4.27 11.50
CA TYR A 25 -9.00 3.52 11.28
C TYR A 25 -8.69 2.21 10.56
N TYR A 26 -9.07 1.09 11.15
CA TYR A 26 -8.82 -0.24 10.60
C TYR A 26 -9.41 -0.40 9.19
N ASP A 27 -10.64 0.08 8.94
CA ASP A 27 -11.24 0.00 7.61
C ASP A 27 -10.43 0.74 6.54
N VAL A 28 -9.84 1.89 6.91
CA VAL A 28 -8.96 2.66 6.01
C VAL A 28 -7.62 1.95 5.84
N GLN A 29 -7.10 1.31 6.89
CA GLN A 29 -5.89 0.48 6.77
C GLN A 29 -6.13 -0.67 5.79
N VAL A 30 -7.26 -1.37 5.87
CA VAL A 30 -7.58 -2.49 4.97
C VAL A 30 -7.63 -2.02 3.52
N GLU A 31 -8.35 -0.93 3.23
CA GLU A 31 -8.41 -0.38 1.85
C GLU A 31 -7.04 0.07 1.34
N LEU A 32 -6.25 0.68 2.20
CA LEU A 32 -4.95 1.22 1.79
C LEU A 32 -3.91 0.10 1.62
N VAL A 33 -3.96 -0.93 2.47
CA VAL A 33 -3.14 -2.14 2.34
C VAL A 33 -3.51 -2.89 1.06
N ASP A 34 -4.80 -3.04 0.75
CA ASP A 34 -5.27 -3.69 -0.48
C ASP A 34 -4.78 -2.95 -1.74
N HIS A 35 -4.87 -1.62 -1.73
CA HIS A 35 -4.38 -0.79 -2.82
C HIS A 35 -2.85 -0.87 -2.97
N LEU A 36 -2.11 -0.74 -1.87
CA LEU A 36 -0.65 -0.85 -1.88
C LEU A 36 -0.18 -2.23 -2.34
N ALA A 37 -0.83 -3.29 -1.85
CA ALA A 37 -0.54 -4.66 -2.25
C ALA A 37 -0.71 -4.84 -3.77
N SER A 38 -1.88 -4.47 -4.29
CA SER A 38 -2.18 -4.57 -5.72
C SER A 38 -1.20 -3.78 -6.59
N ALA A 39 -0.84 -2.57 -6.18
CA ALA A 39 0.12 -1.73 -6.91
C ALA A 39 1.53 -2.31 -6.91
N ILE A 40 1.99 -2.83 -5.76
CA ILE A 40 3.30 -3.47 -5.64
C ILE A 40 3.37 -4.74 -6.49
N GLU A 41 2.34 -5.59 -6.43
CA GLU A 41 2.28 -6.82 -7.24
C GLU A 41 2.33 -6.49 -8.74
N ALA A 42 1.59 -5.45 -9.17
CA ALA A 42 1.63 -4.98 -10.54
C ALA A 42 3.01 -4.45 -10.95
N GLU A 43 3.68 -3.67 -10.09
CA GLU A 43 5.04 -3.18 -10.34
C GLU A 43 6.06 -4.33 -10.40
N MET A 44 5.99 -5.29 -9.48
CA MET A 44 6.87 -6.47 -9.47
C MET A 44 6.61 -7.38 -10.66
N ALA A 45 5.37 -7.48 -11.14
CA ALA A 45 5.04 -8.23 -12.36
C ALA A 45 5.60 -7.54 -13.61
N ASN A 46 5.55 -6.22 -13.67
CA ASN A 46 6.12 -5.43 -14.77
C ASN A 46 7.66 -5.36 -14.70
N LYS A 47 8.23 -5.37 -13.49
CA LYS A 47 9.67 -5.23 -13.22
C LYS A 47 10.12 -6.24 -12.16
N PRO A 48 10.48 -7.48 -12.56
CA PRO A 48 10.87 -8.53 -11.63
C PRO A 48 12.20 -8.30 -10.90
N ASN A 49 12.92 -7.22 -11.23
CA ASN A 49 14.14 -6.79 -10.55
C ASN A 49 13.89 -5.79 -9.42
N LEU A 50 12.65 -5.29 -9.26
CA LEU A 50 12.31 -4.41 -8.15
C LEU A 50 11.99 -5.23 -6.89
N LEU A 51 12.49 -4.75 -5.76
CA LEU A 51 12.17 -5.29 -4.46
C LEU A 51 10.86 -4.70 -3.95
N PHE A 52 10.19 -5.43 -3.06
CA PHE A 52 8.99 -4.98 -2.37
C PHE A 52 9.14 -3.56 -1.80
N GLU A 53 10.25 -3.29 -1.11
CA GLU A 53 10.52 -1.99 -0.49
C GLU A 53 10.67 -0.86 -1.52
N ASP A 54 11.28 -1.13 -2.68
CA ASP A 54 11.41 -0.16 -3.77
C ASP A 54 10.04 0.17 -4.38
N CYS A 55 9.22 -0.86 -4.63
CA CYS A 55 7.86 -0.70 -5.11
C CYS A 55 7.00 0.08 -4.11
N LEU A 56 7.08 -0.27 -2.82
CA LEU A 56 6.37 0.43 -1.75
C LEU A 56 6.80 1.89 -1.65
N GLN A 57 8.11 2.18 -1.67
CA GLN A 57 8.60 3.56 -1.62
C GLN A 57 8.17 4.37 -2.84
N LYS A 58 8.15 3.74 -4.01
CA LYS A 58 7.70 4.38 -5.25
C LYS A 58 6.21 4.65 -5.23
N GLU A 59 5.40 3.69 -4.81
CA GLU A 59 3.96 3.83 -4.65
C GLU A 59 3.63 4.90 -3.61
N TYR A 60 4.31 4.86 -2.45
CA TYR A 60 4.16 5.86 -1.40
C TYR A 60 4.52 7.27 -1.87
N LYS A 61 5.58 7.42 -2.68
CA LYS A 61 5.92 8.71 -3.30
C LYS A 61 4.86 9.15 -4.32
N SER A 62 4.32 8.21 -5.10
CA SER A 62 3.21 8.45 -6.03
C SER A 62 1.94 8.92 -5.30
N PHE A 63 1.73 8.39 -4.09
CA PHE A 63 0.65 8.78 -3.17
C PHE A 63 0.79 10.18 -2.55
N GLY A 64 1.93 10.86 -2.73
CA GLY A 64 2.31 12.11 -2.06
C GLY A 64 1.22 13.20 -1.99
N LYS A 65 1.21 13.92 -0.86
CA LYS A 65 0.33 15.04 -0.39
C LYS A 65 -1.20 14.91 -0.51
N VAL A 66 -1.74 14.21 -1.50
CA VAL A 66 -3.17 14.18 -1.82
C VAL A 66 -3.77 12.78 -1.68
N GLY A 67 -3.00 11.71 -1.91
CA GLY A 67 -3.52 10.33 -1.94
C GLY A 67 -4.13 9.87 -0.61
N PHE A 68 -3.34 9.94 0.47
CA PHE A 68 -3.82 9.58 1.81
C PHE A 68 -4.94 10.51 2.30
N SER A 69 -4.80 11.82 2.06
CA SER A 69 -5.80 12.81 2.46
C SER A 69 -7.14 12.60 1.74
N LYS A 70 -7.13 12.16 0.47
CA LYS A 70 -8.34 11.88 -0.29
C LYS A 70 -9.09 10.66 0.24
N LEU A 71 -8.39 9.56 0.53
CA LEU A 71 -9.00 8.36 1.12
C LEU A 71 -9.60 8.65 2.51
N LEU A 72 -8.88 9.41 3.35
CA LEU A 72 -9.37 9.85 4.65
C LEU A 72 -10.55 10.84 4.53
N SER A 73 -10.56 11.66 3.48
CA SER A 73 -11.62 12.61 3.16
C SER A 73 -12.92 11.90 2.74
N GLU A 74 -12.84 10.83 1.95
CA GLU A 74 -14.02 10.10 1.48
C GLU A 74 -14.78 9.42 2.62
N ARG A 75 -14.09 8.96 3.69
CA ARG A 75 -14.74 8.44 4.90
C ARG A 75 -15.36 9.51 5.79
N LYS A 76 -14.97 10.79 5.65
CA LYS A 76 -15.52 11.91 6.43
C LYS A 76 -16.90 12.39 5.92
N LYS A 77 -17.40 11.80 4.83
CA LYS A 77 -18.67 12.17 4.18
C LYS A 77 -19.81 11.16 4.37
N ALA A 78 -19.61 10.09 5.15
CA ALA A 78 -20.68 9.15 5.51
C ALA A 78 -21.39 9.58 6.79
#